data_AF-A9CFH6-F1
#
_entry.id   AF-A9CFH6-F1
#
_cell.length_a   1.000
_cell.length_b   1.000
_cell.length_c   1.000
_cell.angle_alpha   90.00
_cell.angle_beta   90.00
_cell.angle_gamma   90.00
#
_symmetry.space_group_name_H-M   'P 1'
#
loop_
_entity.id
_entity.type
_entity.pdbx_description
1 polymer ?
#
loop_
_entity_poly.entity_id
_entity_poly.type
_entity_poly.pdbx_seq_one_letter_code
_entity_poly.pdbx_strand_id
1 'polypeptide(L)' 'MESIALASLLLAPIIDAWDTLALPDSWIAAGIIAQTVWNHRFGLPLMHVIIDVDSIYFDPHDLTETGEAKHAA' A
#
# COMPACT_ATOMS: atom_id res chain seq x y z
N MET A 1 -14.64 -5.27 -2.90
CA MET A 1 -13.21 -5.31 -2.58
C MET A 1 -12.68 -3.89 -2.43
N GLU A 2 -12.78 -3.05 -3.46
CA GLU A 2 -12.48 -1.62 -3.37
C GLU A 2 -13.25 -0.92 -2.24
N SER A 3 -14.56 -1.16 -2.13
CA SER A 3 -15.39 -0.64 -1.02
C SER A 3 -14.93 -1.08 0.37
N ILE A 4 -14.24 -2.21 0.50
CA ILE A 4 -13.70 -2.71 1.78
C ILE A 4 -12.40 -1.98 2.10
N ALA A 5 -11.53 -1.78 1.09
CA ALA A 5 -10.29 -1.02 1.25
C ALA A 5 -10.58 0.44 1.65
N LEU A 6 -11.55 1.09 0.99
CA LEU A 6 -11.95 2.46 1.31
C LEU A 6 -12.69 2.60 2.66
N ALA A 7 -13.22 1.50 3.20
CA ALA A 7 -13.81 1.49 4.54
C ALA A 7 -12.78 1.28 5.67
N SER A 8 -11.54 0.92 5.33
CA SER A 8 -10.47 0.73 6.31
C SER A 8 -9.90 2.08 6.74
N LEU A 9 -9.89 2.32 8.06
CA LEU A 9 -9.28 3.52 8.66
C LEU A 9 -7.75 3.57 8.48
N LEU A 10 -7.12 2.47 8.05
CA LEU A 10 -5.70 2.43 7.71
C LEU A 10 -5.48 2.68 6.21
N LEU A 11 -6.20 1.98 5.34
CA LEU A 11 -5.94 2.06 3.89
C LEU A 11 -6.48 3.35 3.26
N ALA A 12 -7.65 3.84 3.67
CA ALA A 12 -8.26 5.00 3.02
C ALA A 12 -7.37 6.26 3.12
N PRO A 13 -6.81 6.64 4.30
CA PRO A 13 -5.90 7.78 4.37
C PRO A 13 -4.60 7.60 3.57
N ILE A 14 -4.09 6.36 3.46
CA ILE A 14 -2.87 6.08 2.67
C ILE A 14 -3.17 6.25 1.18
N ILE A 15 -4.31 5.76 0.72
CA ILE A 15 -4.77 5.93 -0.68
C ILE A 15 -5.00 7.42 -0.97
N ASP A 16 -5.64 8.16 -0.07
CA ASP A 16 -5.90 9.60 -0.26
C ASP A 16 -4.58 10.42 -0.32
N ALA A 17 -3.54 9.97 0.38
CA ALA A 17 -2.23 10.61 0.37
C ALA A 17 -1.28 10.06 -0.71
N TRP A 18 -1.72 9.10 -1.55
CA TRP A 18 -0.81 8.34 -2.42
C TRP A 18 0.00 9.23 -3.37
N ASP A 19 -0.65 10.23 -3.97
CA ASP A 19 0.00 11.16 -4.89
C ASP A 19 1.12 12.00 -4.26
N THR A 20 1.16 12.12 -2.93
CA THR A 20 2.22 12.85 -2.21
C THR A 20 3.54 12.10 -2.14
N LEU A 21 3.54 10.79 -2.40
CA LEU A 21 4.72 9.93 -2.38
C LEU A 21 5.68 10.24 -3.54
N ALA A 22 5.17 10.88 -4.62
CA ALA A 22 5.94 11.30 -5.79
C ALA A 22 6.80 10.19 -6.44
N LEU A 23 6.41 8.93 -6.28
CA LEU A 23 7.05 7.78 -6.91
C LEU A 23 6.44 7.47 -8.29
N PRO A 24 7.25 7.17 -9.30
CA PRO A 24 6.77 6.81 -10.63
C PRO A 24 6.10 5.43 -10.63
N ASP A 25 4.94 5.33 -11.30
CA ASP A 25 4.17 4.09 -11.45
C ASP A 25 4.09 3.26 -10.16
N SER A 26 3.60 3.89 -9.09
CA SER A 26 3.61 3.34 -7.74
C SER A 26 2.25 2.82 -7.28
N TRP A 27 2.27 1.74 -6.50
CA TRP A 27 1.10 0.99 -6.05
C TRP A 27 1.23 0.54 -4.59
N ILE A 28 0.12 0.56 -3.85
CA ILE A 28 -0.01 -0.20 -2.59
C ILE A 28 -0.23 -1.65 -2.95
N ALA A 29 0.57 -2.55 -2.39
CA ALA A 29 0.54 -3.96 -2.75
C ALA A 29 0.55 -4.89 -1.54
N ALA A 30 0.62 -6.19 -1.84
CA ALA A 30 0.91 -7.27 -0.90
C ALA A 30 -0.07 -7.42 0.27
N GLY A 31 0.47 -7.69 1.47
CA GLY A 31 -0.24 -8.30 2.58
C GLY A 31 -1.41 -7.47 3.09
N ILE A 32 -1.27 -6.14 3.10
CA ILE A 32 -2.30 -5.24 3.63
C ILE A 32 -3.63 -5.34 2.88
N ILE A 33 -3.61 -5.47 1.55
CA ILE A 33 -4.83 -5.57 0.73
C ILE A 33 -5.50 -6.93 0.98
N ALA A 34 -4.74 -8.02 0.89
CA ALA A 34 -5.26 -9.37 1.10
C ALA A 34 -5.78 -9.57 2.53
N GLN A 35 -5.01 -9.14 3.54
CA GLN A 35 -5.37 -9.27 4.95
C GLN A 35 -6.63 -8.46 5.28
N THR A 36 -6.77 -7.24 4.77
CA THR A 36 -7.98 -6.43 4.98
C THR A 36 -9.24 -7.14 4.43
N VAL A 37 -9.14 -7.73 3.24
CA VAL A 37 -10.25 -8.47 2.62
C VAL A 37 -10.55 -9.76 3.40
N TRP A 38 -9.54 -10.50 3.83
CA TRP A 38 -9.72 -11.71 4.64
C TRP A 38 -10.33 -11.40 6.00
N ASN A 39 -9.84 -10.36 6.69
CA ASN A 39 -10.39 -9.91 7.95
C ASN A 39 -11.89 -9.63 7.82
N HIS A 40 -12.29 -8.86 6.80
CA HIS A 40 -13.70 -8.63 6.51
C HIS A 40 -14.46 -9.95 6.29
N ARG A 41 -13.90 -10.85 5.47
CA ARG A 41 -14.55 -12.12 5.12
C ARG A 41 -14.74 -13.07 6.31
N PHE A 42 -13.88 -12.99 7.31
CA PHE A 42 -13.94 -13.79 8.54
C PHE A 42 -14.60 -13.05 9.72
N GLY A 43 -15.14 -11.85 9.52
CA GLY A 43 -15.81 -11.07 10.56
C GLY A 43 -14.86 -10.47 11.60
N LEU A 44 -13.57 -10.35 11.27
CA LEU A 44 -12.57 -9.67 12.07
C LEU A 44 -12.55 -8.16 11.75
N PRO A 45 -12.06 -7.30 12.68
CA PRO A 45 -11.80 -5.91 12.38
C PRO A 45 -10.90 -5.76 11.14
N LEU A 46 -11.19 -4.79 10.27
CA LEU A 46 -10.45 -4.61 9.00
C LEU A 46 -8.93 -4.53 9.20
N MET A 47 -8.49 -3.93 10.31
CA MET A 47 -7.07 -3.71 10.63
C MET A 47 -6.43 -4.80 11.50
N HIS A 48 -7.11 -5.93 11.71
CA HIS A 48 -6.60 -6.99 12.57
C HIS A 48 -5.30 -7.59 12.01
N VAL A 49 -4.21 -7.49 12.79
CA VAL A 49 -2.88 -8.05 12.49
C VAL A 49 -2.31 -7.55 11.14
N ILE A 50 -2.50 -6.26 10.85
CA ILE A 50 -1.73 -5.58 9.81
C ILE A 50 -0.46 -5.03 10.49
N ILE A 51 0.71 -5.44 9.98
CA ILE A 51 2.00 -5.15 10.62
C ILE A 51 2.88 -4.19 9.80
N ASP A 52 2.59 -4.05 8.52
CA ASP A 52 3.33 -3.26 7.54
C ASP A 52 2.43 -2.82 6.37
N VAL A 53 2.97 -1.89 5.56
CA VAL A 53 2.39 -1.41 4.30
C VAL A 53 3.50 -1.50 3.26
N ASP A 54 3.27 -2.29 2.22
CA ASP A 54 4.20 -2.40 1.09
C ASP A 54 3.82 -1.40 0.00
N SER A 55 4.77 -0.54 -0.36
CA SER A 55 4.72 0.29 -1.55
C SER A 55 5.69 -0.28 -2.59
N ILE A 56 5.20 -0.49 -3.81
CA ILE A 56 6.04 -0.85 -4.95
C ILE A 56 5.98 0.27 -5.98
N TYR A 57 7.06 0.47 -6.72
CA TYR A 57 7.14 1.47 -7.78
C TYR A 57 8.03 0.98 -8.91
N PHE A 58 7.94 1.61 -10.07
CA PHE A 58 8.79 1.28 -11.21
C PHE A 58 9.20 2.55 -11.96
N ASP A 59 10.52 2.81 -12.00
CA ASP A 59 11.09 3.86 -12.84
C ASP A 59 11.86 3.25 -14.03
N PRO A 60 11.29 3.24 -15.26
CA PRO A 60 12.00 2.73 -16.42
C PRO A 60 13.22 3.57 -16.82
N HIS A 61 13.38 4.79 -16.27
CA HIS A 61 14.46 5.70 -16.61
C HIS A 61 15.62 5.67 -15.60
N ASP A 62 15.42 5.09 -14.42
CA ASP A 62 16.44 4.92 -13.39
C ASP A 62 16.28 3.57 -12.68
N LEU A 63 17.10 2.59 -13.08
CA LEU A 63 17.18 1.25 -12.48
C LEU A 63 18.44 1.08 -11.62
N THR A 64 19.04 2.19 -11.16
CA THR A 64 20.27 2.14 -10.38
C THR A 64 19.97 1.91 -8.90
N GLU A 65 20.85 1.19 -8.21
CA GLU A 65 20.77 1.03 -6.75
C GLU A 65 20.76 2.38 -6.01
N THR A 66 21.45 3.39 -6.55
CA THR A 66 21.43 4.74 -5.98
C THR A 66 20.09 5.43 -6.15
N GLY A 67 19.41 5.24 -7.29
CA GLY A 67 18.02 5.68 -7.49
C GLY A 67 17.09 4.98 -6.49
N GLU A 68 17.21 3.66 -6.37
CA GLU A 68 16.42 2.85 -5.44
C GLU A 68 16.59 3.28 -3.98
N ALA A 69 17.82 3.47 -3.53
CA ALA A 69 18.13 3.87 -2.16
C ALA A 69 17.59 5.27 -1.80
N LYS A 70 17.45 6.19 -2.77
CA LYS A 70 16.84 7.51 -2.54
C LYS A 70 15.34 7.41 -2.27
N HIS A 71 14.67 6.44 -2.87
CA HIS A 71 13.24 6.23 -2.72
C HIS A 71 12.88 5.38 -1.50
N ALA A 72 13.85 4.64 -0.95
CA ALA A 72 13.69 3.79 0.24
C ALA A 72 13.89 4.50 1.59
N ALA A 73 14.37 5.76 1.59
CA ALA A 73 14.76 6.52 2.78
C ALA A 73 13.72 7.58 3.17
#